data_AF-A0A968T6I5-F1
#
_entry.id   AF-A0A968T6I5-F1
#
_cell.length_a   1.000
_cell.length_b   1.000
_cell.length_c   1.000
_cell.angle_alpha   90.00
_cell.angle_beta   90.00
_cell.angle_gamma   90.00
#
_symmetry.space_group_name_H-M   'P 1'
#
loop_
_entity.id
_entity.type
_entity.pdbx_description
1 polymer ?
#
loop_
_entity_poly.entity_id
_entity_poly.type
_entity_poly.pdbx_seq_one_letter_code
_entity_poly.pdbx_strand_id
1 'polypeptide(L)'
;MNSIVKGNLVDIHNRNVYPAELHISNDRIDSIVKVEECFDRYIVPGFIDAHIHIESSLLTPQNFSKIVCCHGTIAYRIGILMK
;
A
#
# COMPACT_ATOMS: atom_id res chain seq x y z
N MET A 1 -14.64 9.54 8.75
CA MET A 1 -14.30 10.30 7.52
C MET A 1 -14.61 9.40 6.34
N ASN A 2 -15.30 9.92 5.32
CA ASN A 2 -15.59 9.19 4.10
C ASN A 2 -14.70 9.73 2.98
N SER A 3 -13.93 8.85 2.35
CA SER A 3 -13.02 9.18 1.26
C SER A 3 -13.34 8.31 0.05
N ILE A 4 -13.29 8.91 -1.14
CA ILE A 4 -13.50 8.23 -2.41
C ILE A 4 -12.20 8.30 -3.20
N VAL A 5 -11.71 7.15 -3.66
CA VAL A 5 -10.48 7.04 -4.46
C VAL A 5 -10.80 6.33 -5.77
N LYS A 6 -10.39 6.91 -6.89
CA LYS A 6 -10.61 6.36 -8.24
C LYS A 6 -9.29 5.96 -8.90
N GLY A 7 -9.29 4.87 -9.65
CA GLY A 7 -8.11 4.40 -10.36
C GLY A 7 -8.25 2.97 -10.86
N ASN A 8 -7.21 2.48 -11.54
CA ASN A 8 -7.16 1.08 -11.99
C ASN A 8 -6.81 0.17 -10.81
N LEU A 9 -7.77 -0.56 -10.28
CA LEU A 9 -7.55 -1.49 -9.19
C LEU A 9 -6.86 -2.76 -9.69
N VAL A 10 -5.75 -3.10 -9.03
CA VAL A 10 -5.01 -4.33 -9.28
C VAL A 10 -5.55 -5.43 -8.36
N ASP A 11 -6.29 -6.36 -8.94
CA ASP A 11 -6.78 -7.55 -8.27
C ASP A 11 -5.74 -8.68 -8.39
N ILE A 12 -4.99 -8.88 -7.31
CA ILE A 12 -3.92 -9.88 -7.24
C ILE A 12 -4.48 -11.30 -7.22
N HIS A 13 -5.66 -11.51 -6.64
CA HIS A 13 -6.28 -12.84 -6.54
C HIS A 13 -6.76 -13.33 -7.90
N ASN A 14 -7.42 -12.45 -8.66
CA ASN A 14 -7.93 -12.76 -9.98
C ASN A 14 -6.95 -12.44 -11.12
N ARG A 15 -5.77 -11.88 -10.79
CA ARG A 15 -4.73 -11.45 -11.74
C ARG A 15 -5.27 -10.55 -12.84
N ASN A 16 -6.15 -9.63 -12.47
CA ASN A 16 -6.80 -8.71 -13.40
C ASN A 16 -6.63 -7.27 -12.94
N VAL A 17 -6.67 -6.34 -13.88
CA VAL A 17 -6.67 -4.91 -13.60
C VAL A 17 -7.90 -4.29 -14.24
N TYR A 18 -8.67 -3.56 -13.44
CA TYR A 18 -9.89 -2.91 -13.92
C TYR A 18 -10.11 -1.54 -13.27
N PRO A 19 -10.75 -0.59 -13.96
CA PRO A 19 -11.08 0.70 -13.38
C PRO A 19 -12.11 0.54 -12.25
N ALA A 20 -11.85 1.16 -11.11
CA ALA A 20 -12.71 1.06 -9.94
C ALA A 20 -12.74 2.35 -9.09
N GLU A 21 -13.84 2.50 -8.38
CA GLU A 21 -14.05 3.50 -7.33
C GLU A 21 -14.07 2.78 -5.96
N LEU A 22 -13.18 3.20 -5.06
CA LEU A 22 -13.08 2.69 -3.70
C LEU A 22 -13.75 3.68 -2.74
N HIS A 23 -14.71 3.18 -1.97
CA HIS A 23 -15.34 3.89 -0.88
C HIS A 23 -14.67 3.48 0.43
N ILE A 24 -14.09 4.45 1.12
CA ILE A 24 -13.38 4.24 2.39
C ILE A 24 -14.18 4.94 3.48
N SER A 25 -14.55 4.21 4.53
CA SER A 25 -15.21 4.74 5.72
C SER A 25 -14.60 4.15 6.98
N ASN A 26 -14.38 4.99 7.99
CA ASN A 26 -13.83 4.59 9.30
C ASN A 26 -12.55 3.74 9.20
N ASP A 27 -11.58 4.21 8.42
CA ASP A 27 -10.28 3.56 8.18
C ASP A 27 -10.36 2.15 7.57
N ARG A 28 -11.50 1.80 6.98
CA ARG A 28 -11.73 0.54 6.27
C ARG A 28 -12.26 0.80 4.87
N ILE A 29 -11.93 -0.12 3.96
CA ILE A 29 -12.55 -0.17 2.64
C ILE A 29 -13.97 -0.73 2.86
N ASP A 30 -14.97 0.09 2.55
CA ASP A 30 -16.39 -0.25 2.68
C ASP A 30 -16.88 -1.00 1.44
N SER A 31 -16.59 -0.46 0.25
CA SER A 31 -17.01 -1.04 -1.01
C SER A 31 -16.08 -0.67 -2.17
N ILE A 32 -16.09 -1.53 -3.19
CA ILE A 32 -15.31 -1.37 -4.43
C ILE A 32 -16.28 -1.50 -5.59
N VAL A 33 -16.45 -0.44 -6.37
CA VAL A 33 -17.38 -0.39 -7.51
C VAL A 33 -16.58 -0.36 -8.80
N LYS A 34 -16.89 -1.27 -9.74
CA LYS A 34 -16.29 -1.24 -11.08
C LYS A 34 -16.87 -0.10 -11.90
N VAL A 35 -16.02 0.64 -12.59
CA VAL A 35 -16.42 1.74 -13.47
C VAL A 35 -15.85 1.54 -14.87
N GLU A 36 -16.44 2.20 -15.86
CA GLU A 36 -15.98 2.21 -17.26
C GLU A 36 -15.27 3.52 -17.59
N GLU A 37 -14.41 3.98 -16.68
CA GLU A 37 -13.56 5.17 -16.85
C GLU A 37 -12.12 4.74 -17.17
N CYS A 38 -11.35 5.60 -17.83
CA CYS A 38 -9.93 5.36 -18.07
C CYS A 38 -9.11 6.18 -17.07
N PHE A 39 -8.21 5.53 -16.33
CA PHE A 39 -7.31 6.19 -15.39
C PHE A 39 -5.84 5.93 -15.78
N ASP A 40 -4.97 6.90 -15.52
CA ASP A 40 -3.51 6.73 -15.69
C ASP A 40 -2.82 6.19 -14.43
N ARG A 41 -3.56 6.04 -13.33
CA ARG A 41 -3.05 5.64 -12.02
C ARG A 41 -3.58 4.27 -11.61
N TYR A 42 -2.74 3.53 -10.90
CA TYR A 42 -3.07 2.21 -10.37
C TYR A 42 -3.29 2.28 -8.87
N ILE A 43 -4.27 1.51 -8.40
CA ILE A 43 -4.54 1.27 -6.99
C ILE A 43 -4.06 -0.14 -6.69
N VAL A 44 -3.03 -0.23 -5.84
CA VAL A 44 -2.45 -1.49 -5.38
C VAL A 44 -2.55 -1.57 -3.86
N PRO A 45 -2.65 -2.78 -3.28
CA PRO A 45 -2.44 -2.96 -1.86
C PRO A 45 -1.07 -2.41 -1.45
N GLY A 46 -0.98 -1.82 -0.25
CA GLY A 46 0.31 -1.37 0.28
C GLY A 46 1.29 -2.53 0.40
N PHE A 47 2.56 -2.25 0.14
CA PHE A 47 3.60 -3.28 0.14
C PHE A 47 3.95 -3.71 1.56
N ILE A 48 4.24 -5.00 1.68
CA ILE A 48 4.67 -5.63 2.93
C ILE A 48 6.05 -6.24 2.68
N ASP A 49 7.04 -5.77 3.43
CA ASP A 49 8.38 -6.36 3.39
C ASP A 49 8.57 -7.35 4.56
N ALA A 50 8.78 -8.62 4.24
CA ALA A 50 8.90 -9.67 5.25
C ALA A 50 10.24 -9.65 6.00
N HIS A 51 11.26 -8.95 5.49
CA HIS A 51 12.58 -8.96 6.10
C HIS A 51 13.44 -7.76 5.70
N ILE A 52 13.53 -6.79 6.61
CA ILE A 52 14.47 -5.67 6.52
C ILE A 52 15.44 -5.69 7.69
N HIS A 53 16.71 -5.44 7.39
CA HIS A 53 17.71 -5.02 8.36
C HIS A 53 17.83 -3.49 8.30
N ILE A 54 17.40 -2.80 9.36
CA ILE A 54 17.43 -1.32 9.40
C ILE A 54 18.77 -0.80 9.90
N GLU A 55 19.62 -1.66 10.48
CA GLU A 55 20.88 -1.29 11.11
C GLU A 55 21.88 -0.71 10.11
N SER A 56 21.84 -1.19 8.87
CA SER A 56 22.66 -0.65 7.76
C SER A 56 22.24 0.76 7.34
N SER A 57 21.00 1.18 7.65
CA SER A 57 20.51 2.52 7.34
C SER A 57 20.92 3.58 8.36
N LEU A 58 21.40 3.17 9.53
CA LEU A 58 21.72 4.05 10.67
C LEU A 58 20.54 4.94 11.13
N LEU A 59 19.30 4.58 10.76
CA LEU A 59 18.09 5.29 11.14
C LEU A 59 17.37 4.58 12.28
N THR A 60 16.63 5.36 13.07
CA THR A 60 15.62 4.80 13.96
C THR A 60 14.47 4.20 13.14
N PRO A 61 13.76 3.19 13.67
CA PRO A 61 12.58 2.61 13.01
C PRO A 61 11.56 3.67 12.56
N GLN A 62 11.37 4.72 13.36
CA GLN A 62 10.45 5.82 13.06
C GLN A 62 10.89 6.63 11.85
N ASN A 63 12.17 6.95 11.73
CA ASN A 63 12.69 7.69 10.57
C ASN A 63 12.73 6.82 9.32
N PHE A 64 13.05 5.53 9.46
CA PHE A 64 12.97 4.58 8.37
C PHE A 64 11.53 4.44 7.84
N SER A 65 10.54 4.29 8.73
CA SER A 65 9.11 4.20 8.38
C SER A 65 8.64 5.37 7.53
N LYS A 66 9.06 6.60 7.86
CA LYS A 66 8.70 7.81 7.10
C LYS A 66 9.19 7.76 5.65
N ILE A 67 10.38 7.21 5.43
CA ILE A 67 10.98 7.12 4.09
C ILE A 67 10.27 6.05 3.26
N VAL A 68 10.09 4.84 3.81
CA VAL A 68 9.50 3.72 3.06
C VAL A 68 8.01 3.90 2.78
N CYS A 69 7.30 4.65 3.64
CA CYS A 69 5.89 5.00 3.43
C CYS A 69 5.69 5.79 2.12
N CYS A 70 6.62 6.68 1.76
CA CYS A 70 6.58 7.43 0.49
C CYS A 70 6.71 6.52 -0.75
N HIS A 71 7.21 5.30 -0.56
CA HIS A 71 7.43 4.31 -1.62
C HIS A 71 6.35 3.21 -1.61
N GLY A 72 5.29 3.34 -0.81
CA GLY A 72 4.16 2.42 -0.77
C GLY A 72 4.30 1.25 0.20
N THR A 73 5.41 1.15 0.95
CA THR A 73 5.56 0.13 2.01
C THR A 73 4.81 0.55 3.27
N ILE A 74 3.80 -0.23 3.65
CA ILE A 74 2.94 0.05 4.81
C ILE A 74 3.29 -0.78 6.04
N ALA A 75 3.96 -1.91 5.83
CA ALA A 75 4.37 -2.81 6.90
C ALA A 75 5.71 -3.46 6.55
N TYR A 76 6.53 -3.67 7.56
CA TYR A 76 7.76 -4.42 7.41
C TYR A 76 8.13 -5.14 8.71
N ARG A 77 8.85 -6.26 8.59
CA ARG A 77 9.41 -6.96 9.74
C ARG A 77 10.90 -6.67 9.85
N ILE A 78 11.29 -6.16 11.03
CA ILE A 78 12.68 -5.89 11.35
C ILE A 78 13.36 -7.20 11.78
N GLY A 79 14.43 -7.56 11.09
CA GLY A 79 15.36 -8.58 11.54
C GLY A 79 16.53 -7.91 12.27
N ILE A 80 16.90 -8.42 13.45
CA ILE A 80 18.13 -8.01 14.12
C ILE A 80 19.30 -8.72 13.44
N LEU A 81 20.27 -7.96 12.93
CA LEU A 81 21.53 -8.50 12.45
C LEU A 81 22.31 -9.02 13.66
N MET A 82 22.20 -10.32 13.95
CA MET A 82 23.11 -10.97 14.89
C MET A 82 24.49 -11.01 14.23
N LYS A 83 25.38 -10.11 14.63
CA LYS A 83 26.81 -10.29 14.40
C LYS A 83 27.34 -11.43 15.26
#